data_AF-A0A4Q6AMM4-F1
#
_entry.id   AF-A0A4Q6AMM4-F1
#
_cell.length_a   1.000
_cell.length_b   1.000
_cell.length_c   1.000
_cell.angle_alpha   90.00
_cell.angle_beta   90.00
_cell.angle_gamma   90.00
#
_symmetry.space_group_name_H-M   'P 1'
#
loop_
_entity.id
_entity.type
_entity.pdbx_description
1 polymer ?
#
loop_
_entity_poly.entity_id
_entity_poly.type
_entity_poly.pdbx_seq_one_letter_code
_entity_poly.pdbx_strand_id
1 'polypeptide(L)'
;MSIFGKKTSGFGFAEAPEVQRQRKDTLDSKELPTLETIAVSSNNPQPPLVQKSVPPIGTTPVAATPTVVNATPQKEGSEVNKSPYTIEDVIRLMRELPDSKKEMVVIIVQKTLLSAKIDISSIIDDAGRKVDKLQRLNDKMVGEIRELEEAIIQKKGEVDRLVRDIEETNGVKQVFEVVYGRHVKSEQEAAGIASVPEKDKTIPPAAPTIKIF
;
A
#
# COMPACT_ATOMS: atom_id res chain seq x y z
N MET A 1 37.70 -52.65 -8.46
CA MET A 1 36.89 -53.78 -7.97
C MET A 1 35.43 -53.43 -8.18
N SER A 2 34.80 -54.07 -9.16
CA SER A 2 33.36 -54.07 -9.42
C SER A 2 32.58 -54.76 -8.29
N ILE A 3 31.25 -54.70 -8.40
CA ILE A 3 30.18 -55.54 -7.81
C ILE A 3 29.64 -55.02 -6.46
N PHE A 4 28.35 -54.75 -6.22
CA PHE A 4 27.11 -55.38 -6.68
C PHE A 4 25.92 -54.40 -6.56
N GLY A 5 24.99 -54.43 -7.51
CA GLY A 5 23.63 -53.89 -7.34
C GLY A 5 22.60 -55.01 -7.14
N LYS A 6 21.49 -54.71 -6.45
CA LYS A 6 20.17 -55.41 -6.48
C LYS A 6 19.11 -54.36 -6.07
N LYS A 7 18.20 -53.87 -6.92
CA LYS A 7 17.00 -54.45 -7.57
C LYS A 7 15.93 -55.01 -6.62
N THR A 8 14.71 -54.46 -6.84
CA THR A 8 13.34 -55.04 -6.78
C THR A 8 12.66 -55.28 -5.43
N SER A 9 11.52 -54.61 -5.23
CA SER A 9 10.24 -55.10 -4.66
C SER A 9 9.47 -53.88 -4.11
N GLY A 10 8.19 -53.61 -4.39
CA GLY A 10 7.16 -54.41 -5.03
C GLY A 10 5.93 -53.52 -5.34
N PHE A 11 5.17 -54.00 -6.31
CA PHE A 11 3.83 -53.57 -6.70
C PHE A 11 2.85 -53.65 -5.52
N GLY A 12 1.95 -52.67 -5.44
CA GLY A 12 0.78 -52.68 -4.58
C GLY A 12 -0.33 -51.83 -5.17
N PHE A 13 -0.91 -52.31 -6.27
CA PHE A 13 -2.23 -51.88 -6.74
C PHE A 13 -3.26 -52.28 -5.68
N ALA A 14 -3.93 -51.31 -5.06
CA ALA A 14 -5.16 -51.53 -4.31
C ALA A 14 -6.28 -50.78 -5.04
N GLU A 15 -7.02 -51.57 -5.79
CA GLU A 15 -8.26 -51.30 -6.49
C GLU A 15 -9.41 -51.05 -5.49
N ALA A 16 -10.42 -50.31 -5.95
CA ALA A 16 -11.52 -49.70 -5.19
C ALA A 16 -12.45 -50.70 -4.42
N PRO A 17 -13.46 -50.20 -3.68
CA PRO A 17 -14.73 -49.97 -4.37
C PRO A 17 -15.52 -48.72 -3.97
N GLU A 18 -16.11 -48.17 -5.01
CA GLU A 18 -17.29 -47.33 -5.13
C GLU A 18 -18.47 -47.77 -4.24
N VAL A 19 -19.00 -46.85 -3.41
CA VAL A 19 -20.32 -46.99 -2.78
C VAL A 19 -21.08 -45.66 -2.83
N GLN A 20 -22.03 -45.66 -3.76
CA GLN A 20 -23.41 -45.18 -3.67
C GLN A 20 -23.70 -43.76 -3.20
N ARG A 21 -24.10 -42.97 -4.20
CA ARG A 21 -25.13 -41.94 -4.16
C ARG A 21 -26.36 -42.41 -3.39
N GLN A 22 -26.87 -41.60 -2.45
CA GLN A 22 -28.30 -41.26 -2.36
C GLN A 22 -28.56 -40.09 -1.38
N ARG A 23 -28.98 -38.97 -1.96
CA ARG A 23 -30.08 -38.06 -1.58
C ARG A 23 -30.31 -37.76 -0.08
N LYS A 24 -30.32 -36.47 0.26
CA LYS A 24 -31.59 -35.76 0.54
C LYS A 24 -31.39 -34.27 0.77
N ASP A 25 -32.40 -33.55 0.33
CA ASP A 25 -32.64 -32.13 0.48
C ASP A 25 -32.52 -31.66 1.94
N THR A 26 -31.87 -30.52 2.15
CA THR A 26 -32.22 -29.60 3.24
C THR A 26 -31.90 -28.19 2.76
N LEU A 27 -32.94 -27.49 2.27
CA LEU A 27 -32.99 -26.04 2.32
C LEU A 27 -32.92 -25.64 3.80
N ASP A 28 -31.80 -25.07 4.24
CA ASP A 28 -31.75 -24.26 5.45
C ASP A 28 -31.57 -22.80 5.02
N SER A 29 -32.69 -22.09 4.99
CA SER A 29 -32.77 -20.65 4.84
C SER A 29 -32.27 -20.01 6.13
N LYS A 30 -31.00 -19.61 6.17
CA LYS A 30 -30.48 -18.68 7.17
C LYS A 30 -30.02 -17.38 6.50
N GLU A 31 -30.93 -16.41 6.60
CA GLU A 31 -30.69 -14.99 6.84
C GLU A 31 -29.34 -14.44 6.38
N LEU A 32 -29.36 -13.79 5.21
CA LEU A 32 -28.36 -12.80 4.82
C LEU A 32 -28.60 -11.52 5.63
N PRO A 33 -27.64 -11.04 6.44
CA PRO A 33 -27.72 -9.72 7.02
C PRO A 33 -27.53 -8.65 5.93
N THR A 34 -28.46 -7.71 5.91
CA THR A 34 -28.43 -6.44 5.18
C THR A 34 -27.10 -5.72 5.44
N LEU A 35 -26.32 -5.50 4.38
CA LEU A 35 -25.16 -4.60 4.43
C LEU A 35 -25.67 -3.16 4.51
N GLU A 36 -25.60 -2.60 5.71
CA GLU A 36 -25.76 -1.18 5.93
C GLU A 36 -24.69 -0.39 5.17
N THR A 37 -25.17 0.67 4.53
CA THR A 37 -24.45 1.77 3.92
C THR A 37 -23.41 2.36 4.87
N ILE A 38 -22.14 2.00 4.69
CA ILE A 38 -21.02 2.72 5.32
C ILE A 38 -20.70 3.92 4.43
N ALA A 39 -21.20 5.08 4.84
CA ALA A 39 -20.74 6.37 4.34
C ALA A 39 -19.27 6.58 4.75
N VAL A 40 -18.34 6.35 3.83
CA VAL A 40 -16.93 6.70 4.00
C VAL A 40 -16.81 8.21 3.89
N SER A 41 -16.85 8.87 5.05
CA SER A 41 -16.48 10.26 5.23
C SER A 41 -14.99 10.42 4.88
N SER A 42 -14.75 11.12 3.78
CA SER A 42 -13.43 11.37 3.21
C SER A 42 -12.77 12.52 3.98
N ASN A 43 -12.02 12.19 5.04
CA ASN A 43 -11.11 13.12 5.70
C ASN A 43 -9.69 12.81 5.24
N ASN A 44 -9.19 13.63 4.32
CA ASN A 44 -7.87 13.58 3.73
C ASN A 44 -6.89 14.47 4.51
N PRO A 45 -5.99 13.94 5.36
CA PRO A 45 -4.87 14.73 5.86
C PRO A 45 -3.76 14.78 4.81
N GLN A 46 -3.66 15.96 4.19
CA GLN A 46 -2.58 16.39 3.31
C GLN A 46 -1.19 16.11 3.95
N PRO A 47 -0.26 15.43 3.27
CA PRO A 47 1.11 15.29 3.75
C PRO A 47 1.88 16.62 3.64
N PRO A 48 2.72 16.99 4.62
CA PRO A 48 3.54 18.18 4.56
C PRO A 48 4.65 18.05 3.50
N LEU A 49 4.78 19.08 2.67
CA LEU A 49 5.85 19.28 1.71
C LEU A 49 7.21 19.30 2.42
N VAL A 50 8.04 18.29 2.18
CA VAL A 50 9.44 18.27 2.60
C VAL A 50 10.24 19.16 1.63
N GLN A 51 10.57 20.37 2.08
CA GLN A 51 11.51 21.26 1.41
C GLN A 51 12.90 20.61 1.39
N LYS A 52 13.35 20.23 0.19
CA LYS A 52 14.72 19.77 -0.05
C LYS A 52 15.64 20.99 -0.15
N SER A 53 16.40 21.23 0.92
CA SER A 53 17.48 22.22 0.97
C SER A 53 18.63 21.80 0.05
N VAL A 54 19.02 22.71 -0.84
CA VAL A 54 20.19 22.61 -1.72
C VAL A 54 21.33 23.44 -1.09
N PRO A 55 22.58 22.95 -1.03
CA PRO A 55 23.71 23.76 -0.57
C PRO A 55 24.16 24.75 -1.66
N PRO A 56 24.55 25.99 -1.30
CA PRO A 56 25.24 26.91 -2.20
C PRO A 56 26.75 26.65 -2.14
N ILE A 57 27.46 26.81 -3.26
CA ILE A 57 28.83 27.35 -3.41
C ILE A 57 29.24 27.15 -4.87
N GLY A 58 29.73 28.21 -5.51
CA GLY A 58 30.37 28.11 -6.82
C GLY A 58 30.27 29.38 -7.66
N THR A 59 30.84 30.47 -7.16
CA THR A 59 31.14 31.68 -7.93
C THR A 59 32.11 31.40 -9.09
N THR A 60 31.72 31.70 -10.32
CA THR A 60 32.65 32.07 -11.41
C THR A 60 32.01 33.14 -12.29
N PRO A 61 32.65 34.31 -12.49
CA PRO A 61 32.19 35.33 -13.41
C PRO A 61 32.93 35.31 -14.76
N VAL A 62 32.39 36.11 -15.69
CA VAL A 62 33.01 36.76 -16.87
C VAL A 62 32.61 36.22 -18.27
N ALA A 63 31.65 36.95 -18.85
CA ALA A 63 31.61 37.59 -20.17
C ALA A 63 32.11 36.87 -21.45
N ALA A 64 31.22 36.75 -22.45
CA ALA A 64 31.25 37.60 -23.66
C ALA A 64 30.19 37.12 -24.68
N THR A 65 29.33 38.04 -25.13
CA THR A 65 28.61 37.93 -26.42
C THR A 65 29.58 38.18 -27.58
N PRO A 66 29.37 37.57 -28.76
CA PRO A 66 28.62 38.30 -29.80
C PRO A 66 27.73 37.46 -30.73
N THR A 67 26.73 38.18 -31.22
CA THR A 67 25.83 37.96 -32.37
C THR A 67 26.45 37.29 -33.61
N VAL A 68 25.79 36.26 -34.14
CA VAL A 68 25.79 35.96 -35.59
C VAL A 68 24.37 35.61 -36.05
N VAL A 69 23.91 36.41 -37.00
CA VAL A 69 22.68 36.31 -37.77
C VAL A 69 22.83 35.16 -38.76
N ASN A 70 21.89 34.21 -38.81
CA ASN A 70 21.64 33.50 -40.05
C ASN A 70 20.16 33.15 -40.19
N ALA A 71 19.45 34.00 -40.92
CA ALA A 71 18.14 33.72 -41.44
C ALA A 71 18.29 32.73 -42.60
N THR A 72 17.73 31.53 -42.46
CA THR A 72 17.49 30.63 -43.59
C THR A 72 15.98 30.36 -43.65
N PRO A 73 15.28 30.78 -44.71
CA PRO A 73 13.86 30.46 -44.89
C PRO A 73 13.74 29.03 -45.40
N GLN A 74 13.60 28.06 -44.49
CA GLN A 74 13.14 26.72 -44.86
C GLN A 74 11.63 26.75 -45.11
N LYS A 75 11.30 27.09 -46.35
CA LYS A 75 10.21 26.48 -47.10
C LYS A 75 10.49 24.98 -47.13
N GLU A 76 9.54 24.15 -46.70
CA GLU A 76 9.05 22.98 -47.43
C GLU A 76 8.26 22.04 -46.53
N GLY A 77 7.33 21.33 -47.17
CA GLY A 77 6.23 20.58 -46.58
C GLY A 77 6.58 19.84 -45.30
N SER A 78 5.68 19.96 -44.33
CA SER A 78 5.30 18.82 -43.51
C SER A 78 4.82 17.70 -44.45
N GLU A 79 5.76 17.01 -45.09
CA GLU A 79 5.60 15.61 -45.41
C GLU A 79 5.23 14.96 -44.09
N VAL A 80 3.95 14.64 -43.99
CA VAL A 80 3.48 13.59 -43.11
C VAL A 80 4.24 12.35 -43.58
N ASN A 81 5.45 12.17 -43.07
CA ASN A 81 6.13 10.90 -43.02
C ASN A 81 5.08 9.98 -42.39
N LYS A 82 4.39 9.21 -43.24
CA LYS A 82 3.41 8.22 -42.81
C LYS A 82 4.19 7.31 -41.89
N SER A 83 4.05 7.53 -40.59
CA SER A 83 4.70 6.72 -39.58
C SER A 83 4.35 5.26 -39.91
N PRO A 84 5.34 4.35 -39.97
CA PRO A 84 5.06 2.94 -40.22
C PRO A 84 4.03 2.48 -39.19
N TYR A 85 3.01 1.77 -39.65
CA TYR A 85 1.90 1.32 -38.81
C TYR A 85 2.44 0.38 -37.71
N THR A 86 2.20 0.74 -36.45
CA THR A 86 2.85 0.11 -35.27
C THR A 86 1.92 -0.84 -34.52
N ILE A 87 2.46 -1.61 -33.57
CA ILE A 87 1.63 -2.45 -32.70
C ILE A 87 0.66 -1.61 -31.84
N GLU A 88 1.02 -0.38 -31.48
CA GLU A 88 0.14 0.57 -30.78
C GLU A 88 -1.13 0.87 -31.57
N ASP A 89 -0.99 1.03 -32.89
CA ASP A 89 -2.11 1.33 -33.78
C ASP A 89 -3.04 0.12 -33.92
N VAL A 90 -2.47 -1.09 -34.02
CA VAL A 90 -3.22 -2.36 -34.02
C VAL A 90 -3.96 -2.55 -32.70
N ILE A 91 -3.28 -2.33 -31.56
CA ILE A 91 -3.90 -2.48 -30.24
C ILE A 91 -5.06 -1.50 -30.08
N ARG A 92 -4.89 -0.25 -30.52
CA ARG A 92 -5.94 0.76 -30.46
C ARG A 92 -7.15 0.32 -31.29
N LEU A 93 -6.90 -0.08 -32.54
CA LEU A 93 -7.94 -0.60 -33.42
C LEU A 93 -8.68 -1.79 -32.76
N MET A 94 -7.95 -2.77 -32.22
CA MET A 94 -8.52 -3.95 -31.56
C MET A 94 -9.35 -3.64 -30.30
N ARG A 95 -9.12 -2.49 -29.64
CA ARG A 95 -9.90 -2.05 -28.46
C ARG A 95 -11.23 -1.41 -28.83
N GLU A 96 -11.31 -0.80 -30.02
CA GLU A 96 -12.52 -0.13 -30.51
C GLU A 96 -13.54 -1.11 -31.11
N LEU A 97 -13.14 -2.36 -31.31
CA LEU A 97 -13.93 -3.37 -32.00
C LEU A 97 -14.76 -4.21 -31.01
N PRO A 98 -15.99 -4.59 -31.38
CA PRO A 98 -16.88 -5.37 -30.52
C PRO A 98 -16.35 -6.79 -30.30
N ASP A 99 -16.30 -7.22 -29.04
CA ASP A 99 -15.71 -8.50 -28.63
C ASP A 99 -16.44 -9.73 -29.19
N SER A 100 -17.72 -9.61 -29.57
CA SER A 100 -18.54 -10.73 -30.05
C SER A 100 -18.09 -11.34 -31.38
N LYS A 101 -17.20 -10.66 -32.13
CA LYS A 101 -16.70 -11.13 -33.45
C LYS A 101 -15.21 -10.89 -33.64
N LYS A 102 -14.42 -10.96 -32.57
CA LYS A 102 -12.99 -10.59 -32.57
C LYS A 102 -12.17 -11.31 -33.63
N GLU A 103 -12.36 -12.63 -33.82
CA GLU A 103 -11.62 -13.42 -34.81
C GLU A 103 -11.86 -12.95 -36.25
N MET A 104 -13.14 -12.77 -36.64
CA MET A 104 -13.50 -12.28 -37.97
C MET A 104 -12.89 -10.89 -38.21
N VAL A 105 -12.95 -10.04 -37.20
CA VAL A 105 -12.40 -8.68 -37.26
C VAL A 105 -10.87 -8.70 -37.39
N VAL A 106 -10.17 -9.57 -36.66
CA VAL A 106 -8.73 -9.77 -36.79
C VAL A 106 -8.37 -10.21 -38.21
N ILE A 107 -9.13 -11.13 -38.82
CA ILE A 107 -8.91 -11.56 -40.21
C ILE A 107 -9.11 -10.40 -41.20
N ILE A 108 -10.14 -9.57 -41.01
CA ILE A 108 -10.38 -8.40 -41.85
C ILE A 108 -9.24 -7.39 -41.70
N VAL A 109 -8.80 -7.11 -40.48
CA VAL A 109 -7.68 -6.21 -40.22
C VAL A 109 -6.40 -6.75 -40.83
N GLN A 110 -6.09 -8.04 -40.66
CA GLN A 110 -4.94 -8.69 -41.28
C GLN A 110 -4.95 -8.51 -42.81
N LYS A 111 -6.07 -8.83 -43.47
CA LYS A 111 -6.22 -8.67 -44.92
C LYS A 111 -6.09 -7.19 -45.35
N THR A 112 -6.61 -6.27 -44.55
CA THR A 112 -6.53 -4.83 -44.81
C THR A 112 -5.09 -4.31 -44.69
N LEU A 113 -4.35 -4.75 -43.68
CA LEU A 113 -2.93 -4.39 -43.50
C LEU A 113 -2.06 -4.95 -44.63
N LEU A 114 -2.30 -6.20 -45.05
CA LEU A 114 -1.63 -6.79 -46.21
C LEU A 114 -1.92 -6.01 -47.50
N SER A 115 -3.18 -5.59 -47.70
CA SER A 115 -3.59 -4.77 -48.85
C SER A 115 -2.91 -3.40 -48.86
N ALA A 116 -2.72 -2.81 -47.67
CA ALA A 116 -1.99 -1.56 -47.48
C ALA A 116 -0.46 -1.71 -47.58
N LYS A 117 0.06 -2.92 -47.90
CA LYS A 117 1.49 -3.27 -47.95
C LYS A 117 2.23 -3.02 -46.62
N ILE A 118 1.52 -3.19 -45.51
CA ILE A 118 2.12 -3.11 -44.17
C ILE A 118 2.68 -4.49 -43.80
N ASP A 119 3.93 -4.53 -43.34
CA ASP A 119 4.58 -5.78 -42.94
C ASP A 119 4.13 -6.22 -41.54
N ILE A 120 3.33 -7.29 -41.49
CA ILE A 120 2.82 -7.86 -40.25
C ILE A 120 3.96 -8.42 -39.39
N SER A 121 5.03 -8.91 -40.00
CA SER A 121 6.18 -9.48 -39.28
C SER A 121 6.83 -8.41 -38.40
N SER A 122 7.04 -7.21 -38.95
CA SER A 122 7.58 -6.06 -38.21
C SER A 122 6.71 -5.67 -37.00
N ILE A 123 5.38 -5.78 -37.13
CA ILE A 123 4.41 -5.51 -36.04
C ILE A 123 4.49 -6.58 -34.96
N ILE A 124 4.62 -7.86 -35.35
CA ILE A 124 4.77 -8.97 -34.40
C ILE A 124 6.07 -8.82 -33.60
N ASP A 125 7.18 -8.50 -34.28
CA ASP A 125 8.46 -8.25 -33.61
C ASP A 125 8.36 -7.07 -32.64
N ASP A 126 7.63 -6.02 -33.01
CA ASP A 126 7.38 -4.87 -32.15
C ASP A 126 6.53 -5.22 -30.93
N ALA A 127 5.50 -6.04 -31.12
CA ALA A 127 4.71 -6.61 -30.03
C ALA A 127 5.59 -7.40 -29.06
N GLY A 128 6.49 -8.25 -29.57
CA GLY A 128 7.45 -9.00 -28.78
C GLY A 128 8.34 -8.09 -27.93
N ARG A 129 8.96 -7.08 -28.54
CA ARG A 129 9.79 -6.09 -27.81
C ARG A 129 8.99 -5.35 -26.74
N LYS A 130 7.74 -5.01 -27.03
CA LYS A 130 6.87 -4.32 -26.08
C LYS A 130 6.47 -5.22 -24.91
N VAL A 131 6.14 -6.48 -25.16
CA VAL A 131 5.85 -7.47 -24.11
C VAL A 131 7.07 -7.63 -23.22
N ASP A 132 8.27 -7.82 -23.78
CA ASP A 132 9.50 -7.95 -23.00
C ASP A 132 9.77 -6.72 -22.13
N LYS A 133 9.58 -5.52 -22.68
CA LYS A 133 9.74 -4.27 -21.93
C LYS A 133 8.73 -4.17 -20.78
N LEU A 134 7.46 -4.47 -21.03
CA LEU A 134 6.42 -4.43 -20.01
C LEU A 134 6.65 -5.47 -18.93
N GLN A 135 7.08 -6.68 -19.30
CA GLN A 135 7.41 -7.75 -18.37
C GLN A 135 8.56 -7.32 -17.44
N ARG A 136 9.64 -6.78 -17.99
CA ARG A 136 10.77 -6.27 -17.18
C ARG A 136 10.35 -5.16 -16.21
N LEU A 137 9.49 -4.25 -16.65
CA LEU A 137 8.95 -3.19 -15.79
C LEU A 137 8.06 -3.76 -14.69
N ASN A 138 7.22 -4.73 -15.02
CA ASN A 138 6.37 -5.41 -14.05
C ASN A 138 7.21 -6.15 -13.01
N ASP A 139 8.22 -6.90 -13.44
CA ASP A 139 9.12 -7.64 -12.55
C ASP A 139 9.88 -6.68 -11.62
N LYS A 140 10.33 -5.54 -12.14
CA LYS A 140 10.94 -4.46 -11.34
C LYS A 140 9.98 -3.92 -10.28
N MET A 141 8.74 -3.60 -10.66
CA MET A 141 7.72 -3.10 -9.73
C MET A 141 7.37 -4.14 -8.66
N VAL A 142 7.26 -5.42 -9.03
CA VAL A 142 7.02 -6.52 -8.08
C VAL A 142 8.19 -6.67 -7.11
N GLY A 143 9.43 -6.51 -7.58
CA GLY A 143 10.62 -6.47 -6.72
C GLY A 143 10.57 -5.32 -5.70
N GLU A 144 10.29 -4.10 -6.16
CA GLU A 144 10.16 -2.91 -5.30
C GLU A 144 9.05 -3.07 -4.26
N ILE A 145 7.90 -3.67 -4.64
CA ILE A 145 6.81 -3.97 -3.69
C ILE A 145 7.29 -4.87 -2.57
N ARG A 146 8.04 -5.94 -2.89
CA ARG A 146 8.55 -6.88 -1.87
C ARG A 146 9.52 -6.20 -0.90
N GLU A 147 10.44 -5.37 -1.41
CA GLU A 147 11.37 -4.62 -0.57
C GLU A 147 10.63 -3.67 0.39
N LEU A 148 9.58 -3.00 -0.10
CA LEU A 148 8.74 -2.12 0.73
C LEU A 148 7.93 -2.91 1.77
N GLU A 149 7.40 -4.08 1.41
CA GLU A 149 6.69 -4.96 2.34
C GLU A 149 7.62 -5.44 3.48
N GLU A 150 8.86 -5.82 3.17
CA GLU A 150 9.86 -6.17 4.17
C GLU A 150 10.18 -4.99 5.11
N ALA A 151 10.35 -3.79 4.56
CA ALA A 151 10.58 -2.59 5.35
C ALA A 151 9.39 -2.27 6.28
N ILE A 152 8.15 -2.48 5.81
CA ILE A 152 6.94 -2.32 6.63
C ILE A 152 6.94 -3.33 7.79
N ILE A 153 7.30 -4.59 7.53
CA ILE A 153 7.38 -5.61 8.59
C ILE A 153 8.40 -5.21 9.66
N GLN A 154 9.59 -4.78 9.24
CA GLN A 154 10.62 -4.31 10.16
C GLN A 154 10.14 -3.12 11.00
N LYS A 155 9.50 -2.13 10.36
CA LYS A 155 8.98 -0.95 11.06
C LYS A 155 7.85 -1.28 12.02
N LYS A 156 6.98 -2.23 11.68
CA LYS A 156 5.97 -2.74 12.63
C LYS A 156 6.62 -3.39 13.85
N GLY A 157 7.66 -4.21 13.65
CA GLY A 157 8.42 -4.78 14.77
C GLY A 157 9.07 -3.73 15.67
N GLU A 158 9.59 -2.63 15.09
CA GLU A 158 10.12 -1.50 15.85
C GLU A 158 9.03 -0.79 16.67
N VAL A 159 7.85 -0.58 16.08
CA VAL A 159 6.69 -0.02 16.79
C VAL A 159 6.28 -0.92 17.97
N ASP A 160 6.15 -2.22 17.75
CA ASP A 160 5.76 -3.17 18.79
C ASP A 160 6.75 -3.17 19.96
N ARG A 161 8.05 -3.04 19.66
CA ARG A 161 9.09 -2.90 20.69
C ARG A 161 8.90 -1.60 21.48
N LEU A 162 8.74 -0.46 20.80
CA LEU A 162 8.57 0.83 21.46
C LEU A 162 7.31 0.87 22.33
N VAL A 163 6.22 0.22 21.89
CA VAL A 163 4.99 0.11 22.69
C VAL A 163 5.27 -0.62 24.01
N ARG A 164 5.99 -1.74 23.99
CA ARG A 164 6.39 -2.45 25.23
C ARG A 164 7.26 -1.58 26.11
N ASP A 165 8.27 -0.91 25.55
CA ASP A 165 9.16 -0.03 26.32
C ASP A 165 8.36 1.12 26.99
N ILE A 166 7.36 1.67 26.30
CA ILE A 166 6.44 2.69 26.85
C ILE A 166 5.60 2.11 27.99
N GLU A 167 5.02 0.92 27.81
CA GLU A 167 4.21 0.26 28.83
C GLU A 167 5.03 -0.03 30.09
N GLU A 168 6.23 -0.58 29.93
CA GLU A 168 7.16 -0.86 31.03
C GLU A 168 7.57 0.44 31.75
N THR A 169 7.96 1.47 31.00
CA THR A 169 8.35 2.77 31.56
C THR A 169 7.21 3.42 32.33
N ASN A 170 5.99 3.38 31.79
CA ASN A 170 4.81 3.89 32.47
C ASN A 170 4.48 3.07 33.73
N GLY A 171 4.63 1.75 33.69
CA GLY A 171 4.47 0.89 34.86
C GLY A 171 5.43 1.28 35.99
N VAL A 172 6.72 1.45 35.68
CA VAL A 172 7.73 1.90 36.65
C VAL A 172 7.38 3.30 37.18
N LYS A 173 7.06 4.25 36.29
CA LYS A 173 6.66 5.61 36.68
C LYS A 173 5.49 5.60 37.68
N GLN A 174 4.43 4.83 37.40
CA GLN A 174 3.27 4.72 38.28
C GLN A 174 3.62 4.15 39.66
N VAL A 175 4.46 3.11 39.72
CA VAL A 175 4.92 2.53 41.00
C VAL A 175 5.68 3.56 41.82
N PHE A 176 6.60 4.29 41.20
CA PHE A 176 7.37 5.34 41.86
C PHE A 176 6.49 6.49 42.36
N GLU A 177 5.51 6.93 41.57
CA GLU A 177 4.56 7.96 41.98
C GLU A 177 3.75 7.53 43.22
N VAL A 178 3.31 6.27 43.28
CA VAL A 178 2.59 5.73 44.44
C VAL A 178 3.48 5.66 45.68
N VAL A 179 4.72 5.16 45.54
CA VAL A 179 5.67 5.05 46.66
C VAL A 179 6.06 6.44 47.17
N TYR A 180 6.40 7.36 46.26
CA TYR A 180 6.74 8.74 46.61
C TYR A 180 5.56 9.47 47.27
N GLY A 181 4.36 9.35 46.69
CA GLY A 181 3.14 9.93 47.27
C GLY A 181 2.80 9.40 48.66
N ARG A 182 3.10 8.12 48.95
CA ARG A 182 2.97 7.56 50.31
C ARG A 182 4.00 8.14 51.28
N HIS A 183 5.26 8.26 50.85
CA HIS A 183 6.32 8.83 51.69
C HIS A 183 6.03 10.28 52.09
N VAL A 184 5.61 11.12 51.14
CA VAL A 184 5.24 12.53 51.41
C VAL A 184 4.07 12.61 52.39
N LYS A 185 3.08 11.72 52.27
CA LYS A 185 1.92 11.70 53.17
C LYS A 185 2.28 11.23 54.58
N SER A 186 3.15 10.22 54.71
CA SER A 186 3.62 9.75 56.02
C SER A 186 4.51 10.76 56.74
N GLU A 187 5.29 11.57 56.02
CA GLU A 187 6.09 12.65 56.62
C GLU A 187 5.22 13.82 57.10
N GLN A 188 4.16 14.17 56.37
CA GLN A 188 3.18 15.18 56.81
C GLN A 188 2.36 14.73 58.01
N GLU A 189 2.00 13.45 58.09
CA GLU A 189 1.26 12.90 59.22
C GLU A 189 2.16 12.75 60.46
N ALA A 190 3.43 12.38 60.30
CA ALA A 190 4.43 12.36 61.37
C ALA A 190 4.78 13.77 61.91
N ALA A 191 4.77 14.79 61.05
CA ALA A 191 4.92 16.19 61.46
C ALA A 191 3.63 16.79 62.09
N GLY A 192 2.47 16.14 61.91
CA GLY A 192 1.16 16.64 62.34
C GLY A 192 0.66 16.17 63.71
N ILE A 193 1.37 15.28 64.42
CA ILE A 193 0.89 14.71 65.72
C ILE A 193 1.47 15.44 66.95
N ALA A 194 2.10 16.60 66.78
CA ALA A 194 2.54 17.45 67.89
C ALA A 194 1.52 18.54 68.30
N SER A 195 0.26 18.46 67.85
CA SER A 195 -0.83 19.31 68.35
C SER A 195 -1.95 18.45 68.97
N VAL A 196 -1.82 18.21 70.28
CA VAL A 196 -2.83 17.62 71.17
C VAL A 196 -4.07 18.53 71.26
N PRO A 197 -5.28 17.97 71.48
CA PRO A 197 -6.55 18.65 71.25
C PRO A 197 -7.02 19.43 72.48
N GLU A 198 -7.38 20.70 72.29
CA GLU A 198 -8.03 21.50 73.33
C GLU A 198 -9.55 21.43 73.15
N LYS A 199 -10.20 20.81 74.13
CA LYS A 199 -11.65 20.87 74.35
C LYS A 199 -12.04 22.33 74.61
N ASP A 200 -12.95 22.92 73.83
CA ASP A 200 -14.05 23.68 74.44
C ASP A 200 -15.30 23.84 73.54
N LYS A 201 -16.41 23.33 74.10
CA LYS A 201 -17.79 23.82 74.09
C LYS A 201 -18.48 24.43 72.85
N THR A 202 -19.66 23.84 72.61
CA THR A 202 -21.01 24.42 72.31
C THR A 202 -21.57 24.31 70.88
N ILE A 203 -22.73 23.66 70.80
CA ILE A 203 -23.73 23.53 69.71
C ILE A 203 -25.04 24.12 70.29
N PRO A 204 -26.09 24.60 69.56
CA PRO A 204 -26.29 25.32 68.26
C PRO A 204 -27.28 26.51 68.49
N PRO A 205 -28.34 26.86 67.69
CA PRO A 205 -28.61 26.89 66.22
C PRO A 205 -29.18 28.27 65.73
N ALA A 206 -29.13 28.57 64.41
CA ALA A 206 -30.17 29.36 63.72
C ALA A 206 -29.95 29.45 62.18
N ALA A 207 -30.79 28.75 61.42
CA ALA A 207 -31.27 29.25 60.11
C ALA A 207 -32.30 30.38 60.37
N PRO A 208 -32.87 31.13 59.37
CA PRO A 208 -32.83 30.99 57.91
C PRO A 208 -32.65 32.34 57.15
N THR A 209 -32.64 32.33 55.80
CA THR A 209 -33.61 33.07 54.95
C THR A 209 -33.14 33.19 53.50
N ILE A 210 -34.01 32.67 52.64
CA ILE A 210 -34.07 32.74 51.19
C ILE A 210 -34.17 34.18 50.68
N LYS A 211 -33.42 34.53 49.64
CA LYS A 211 -33.86 35.53 48.63
C LYS A 211 -33.52 35.01 47.23
N ILE A 212 -34.56 34.51 46.58
CA ILE A 212 -34.65 34.36 45.14
C ILE A 212 -34.91 35.76 44.59
N PHE A 213 -34.06 36.23 43.68
CA PHE A 213 -34.38 37.18 42.63
C PHE A 213 -33.55 36.84 41.40
#